data_AF-A0A2D1CRC3-F1
#
_entry.id   AF-A0A2D1CRC3-F1
#
_cell.length_a   1.000
_cell.length_b   1.000
_cell.length_c   1.000
_cell.angle_alpha   90.00
_cell.angle_beta   90.00
_cell.angle_gamma   90.00
#
_symmetry.space_group_name_H-M   'P 1'
#
loop_
_entity.id
_entity.type
_entity.pdbx_description
1 polymer ?
#
loop_
_entity_poly.entity_id
_entity_poly.type
_entity_poly.pdbx_seq_one_letter_code
_entity_poly.pdbx_strand_id
1 'polypeptide(L)' 'APFTISDAVYGSTFFMATGFHGLHVLIGTTFLSICLMRHIKNHFSKHHHFGFEAAAWYWHFVDVVWLFLYISIYWWGG' A
#
# COMPACT_ATOMS: atom_id res chain seq x y z
N ALA A 1 9.66 22.13 -11.97
CA ALA A 1 10.26 21.34 -13.07
C ALA A 1 9.98 19.86 -12.80
N PRO A 2 9.77 19.01 -13.82
CA PRO A 2 9.79 17.56 -13.60
C PRO A 2 11.15 17.15 -13.03
N PHE A 3 11.17 16.20 -12.09
CA PHE A 3 12.37 15.66 -11.47
C PHE A 3 12.37 14.13 -11.55
N THR A 4 13.55 13.53 -11.41
CA THR A 4 13.83 12.11 -11.52
C THR A 4 14.47 11.57 -10.23
N ILE A 5 14.62 10.24 -10.14
CA ILE A 5 15.24 9.61 -8.96
C ILE A 5 16.70 10.05 -8.72
N SER A 6 17.41 10.46 -9.78
CA SER A 6 18.79 10.96 -9.69
C SER A 6 18.89 12.41 -9.25
N ASP A 7 17.76 13.12 -9.08
CA ASP A 7 17.77 14.54 -8.77
C ASP A 7 17.91 14.78 -7.27
N ALA A 8 19.17 14.82 -6.84
CA ALA A 8 19.59 15.17 -5.48
C ALA A 8 18.84 14.39 -4.38
N VAL A 9 18.81 14.95 -3.17
CA VAL A 9 18.17 14.31 -2.02
C VAL A 9 16.65 14.26 -2.17
N TYR A 10 16.03 15.30 -2.76
CA TYR A 10 14.57 15.35 -2.90
C TYR A 10 14.06 14.25 -3.84
N GLY A 11 14.61 14.12 -5.05
CA GLY A 11 14.19 13.09 -5.99
C GLY A 11 14.42 11.68 -5.46
N SER A 12 15.62 11.41 -4.92
CA SER A 12 15.95 10.09 -4.38
C SER A 12 15.04 9.67 -3.22
N THR A 13 14.77 10.57 -2.25
CA THR A 13 13.86 10.29 -1.13
C THR A 13 12.41 10.16 -1.55
N PHE A 14 11.94 11.02 -2.46
CA PHE A 14 10.59 10.97 -3.03
C PHE A 14 10.32 9.62 -3.69
N PHE A 15 11.16 9.22 -4.65
CA PHE A 15 10.94 8.00 -5.44
C PHE A 15 11.15 6.74 -4.60
N MET A 16 12.07 6.74 -3.65
CA MET A 16 12.24 5.61 -2.74
C MET A 16 11.01 5.43 -1.83
N ALA A 17 10.54 6.49 -1.17
CA ALA A 17 9.42 6.41 -0.23
C ALA A 17 8.10 6.07 -0.94
N THR A 18 7.78 6.80 -2.02
CA THR A 18 6.55 6.58 -2.78
C THR A 18 6.59 5.26 -3.57
N GLY A 19 7.74 4.89 -4.12
CA GLY A 19 7.92 3.62 -4.84
C GLY A 19 7.81 2.41 -3.92
N PHE A 20 8.43 2.45 -2.74
CA PHE A 20 8.31 1.37 -1.74
C PHE A 20 6.88 1.24 -1.23
N HIS A 21 6.19 2.35 -1.00
CA HIS A 21 4.76 2.34 -0.69
C HIS A 21 3.93 1.73 -1.83
N GLY A 22 4.20 2.10 -3.09
CA GLY A 22 3.54 1.52 -4.27
C GLY A 22 3.74 0.00 -4.38
N LEU A 23 4.92 -0.51 -4.02
CA LEU A 23 5.15 -1.96 -3.90
C LEU A 23 4.24 -2.60 -2.84
N HIS A 24 4.06 -1.96 -1.68
CA HIS A 24 3.16 -2.45 -0.64
C HIS A 24 1.70 -2.44 -1.10
N VAL A 25 1.26 -1.43 -1.85
CA VAL A 25 -0.07 -1.40 -2.48
C VAL A 25 -0.24 -2.59 -3.43
N LEU A 26 0.78 -2.93 -4.24
CA LEU A 26 0.73 -4.09 -5.14
C LEU A 26 0.62 -5.42 -4.37
N ILE A 27 1.36 -5.56 -3.27
CA ILE A 27 1.27 -6.74 -2.40
C ILE A 27 -0.13 -6.82 -1.76
N GLY A 28 -0.63 -5.70 -1.25
CA GLY A 28 -1.95 -5.63 -0.61
C GLY A 28 -3.09 -5.95 -1.58
N THR A 29 -3.03 -5.44 -2.81
CA THR A 29 -4.04 -5.74 -3.85
C THR A 29 -3.99 -7.21 -4.25
N THR A 30 -2.80 -7.79 -4.37
CA THR A 30 -2.64 -9.23 -4.62
C THR A 30 -3.19 -10.07 -3.46
N PHE A 31 -2.97 -9.63 -2.22
CA PHE A 31 -3.49 -10.34 -1.06
C PHE A 31 -5.03 -10.30 -1.01
N LEU A 32 -5.62 -9.14 -1.28
CA LEU A 32 -7.09 -8.99 -1.38
C LEU A 32 -7.67 -9.78 -2.57
N SER A 33 -7.00 -9.82 -3.71
CA SER A 33 -7.45 -10.61 -4.86
C SER A 33 -7.45 -12.12 -4.55
N ILE A 34 -6.44 -12.60 -3.83
CA ILE A 34 -6.41 -13.99 -3.31
C ILE A 34 -7.57 -14.22 -2.32
N CYS A 35 -7.85 -13.27 -1.42
CA CYS A 35 -9.00 -13.38 -0.52
C CYS A 35 -10.33 -13.42 -1.27
N LEU A 36 -10.49 -12.60 -2.31
CA LEU A 36 -11.67 -12.61 -3.17
C LEU A 36 -11.84 -13.97 -3.87
N MET A 37 -10.77 -14.52 -4.45
CA MET A 37 -10.80 -15.86 -5.06
C MET A 37 -11.17 -16.94 -4.04
N ARG A 38 -10.64 -16.88 -2.82
CA ARG A 38 -10.98 -17.81 -1.72
C ARG A 38 -12.42 -17.66 -1.26
N HIS A 39 -12.94 -16.44 -1.23
CA HIS A 39 -14.33 -16.16 -0.89
C HIS A 39 -15.30 -16.74 -1.94
N ILE A 40 -15.01 -16.55 -3.23
CA ILE A 40 -15.82 -17.15 -4.34
C ILE A 40 -15.82 -18.68 -4.26
N LYS A 41 -14.70 -19.29 -3.82
CA LYS A 41 -14.60 -20.74 -3.59
C LYS A 41 -15.17 -21.19 -2.25
N ASN A 42 -15.83 -20.33 -1.48
CA ASN A 42 -16.43 -20.61 -0.18
C ASN A 42 -15.44 -21.17 0.87
N HIS A 43 -14.18 -20.73 0.85
CA HIS A 43 -13.17 -21.17 1.83
C HIS A 43 -13.29 -20.46 3.19
N PHE A 44 -14.15 -19.45 3.31
CA PHE A 44 -14.32 -18.68 4.54
C PHE A 44 -15.67 -18.98 5.19
N SER A 45 -15.68 -18.97 6.52
CA SER A 45 -16.91 -19.01 7.31
C SER A 45 -17.00 -17.75 8.17
N LYS A 46 -18.20 -17.44 8.69
CA LYS A 46 -18.43 -16.27 9.56
C LYS A 46 -17.55 -16.22 10.81
N HIS A 47 -16.98 -17.34 11.24
CA HIS A 47 -16.11 -17.43 12.40
C HIS A 47 -14.65 -17.77 12.06
N HIS A 48 -14.38 -18.15 10.81
CA HIS A 48 -13.05 -18.57 10.38
C HIS A 48 -12.68 -17.93 9.04
N HIS A 49 -12.11 -16.72 9.12
CA HIS A 49 -11.71 -15.92 7.97
C HIS A 49 -10.47 -15.05 8.25
N PHE A 50 -9.56 -15.54 9.09
CA PHE A 50 -8.34 -14.81 9.48
C PHE A 50 -7.49 -14.34 8.29
N GLY A 51 -7.44 -15.10 7.19
CA GLY A 51 -6.75 -14.66 5.98
C GLY A 51 -7.29 -13.35 5.40
N PHE A 52 -8.60 -13.13 5.48
CA PHE A 52 -9.24 -11.87 5.10
C PHE A 52 -8.99 -10.78 6.14
N GLU A 53 -9.05 -11.10 7.44
CA GLU A 53 -8.73 -10.15 8.52
C GLU A 53 -7.30 -9.59 8.37
N ALA A 54 -6.32 -10.48 8.14
CA ALA A 54 -4.93 -10.08 7.91
C ALA A 54 -4.77 -9.20 6.65
N ALA A 55 -5.47 -9.53 5.57
CA ALA A 55 -5.45 -8.71 4.35
C ALA A 55 -6.08 -7.32 4.59
N ALA A 56 -7.17 -7.24 5.35
CA ALA A 56 -7.80 -5.98 5.72
C ALA A 56 -6.90 -5.12 6.60
N TRP A 57 -6.23 -5.73 7.58
CA TRP A 57 -5.26 -5.03 8.44
C TRP A 57 -4.09 -4.49 7.62
N TYR A 58 -3.54 -5.32 6.73
CA TYR A 58 -2.47 -4.89 5.82
C TYR A 58 -2.93 -3.74 4.92
N TRP A 59 -4.15 -3.80 4.40
CA TRP A 59 -4.71 -2.75 3.55
C TRP A 59 -4.85 -1.41 4.30
N HIS A 60 -5.35 -1.43 5.53
CA HIS A 60 -5.44 -0.22 6.35
C HIS A 60 -4.06 0.32 6.76
N PHE A 61 -3.08 -0.55 7.02
CA PHE A 61 -1.69 -0.13 7.24
C PHE A 61 -1.16 0.64 6.02
N VAL A 62 -1.36 0.10 4.82
CA VAL A 62 -0.95 0.76 3.57
C VAL A 62 -1.61 2.14 3.46
N ASP A 63 -2.92 2.24 3.68
CA ASP A 63 -3.67 3.50 3.61
C ASP A 63 -3.13 4.56 4.60
N VAL A 64 -2.89 4.18 5.86
CA VAL A 64 -2.31 5.09 6.87
C VAL A 64 -0.94 5.60 6.43
N VAL A 65 -0.05 4.74 5.92
CA VAL A 65 1.25 5.16 5.40
C VAL A 65 1.11 6.16 4.24
N TRP A 66 0.12 5.95 3.37
CA TRP A 66 -0.14 6.89 2.27
C TRP A 66 -0.54 8.27 2.77
N LEU A 67 -1.43 8.36 3.76
CA LEU A 67 -1.84 9.64 4.35
C LEU A 67 -0.63 10.42 4.88
N PHE A 68 0.31 9.75 5.56
CA PHE A 68 1.54 10.38 6.02
C PHE A 68 2.44 10.85 4.88
N LEU A 69 2.60 10.04 3.83
CA LEU A 69 3.40 10.42 2.65
C LEU A 69 2.78 11.60 1.91
N TYR A 70 1.46 11.62 1.73
CA TYR A 70 0.75 12.70 1.08
C TYR A 70 0.95 14.03 1.81
N ILE A 71 0.70 14.05 3.12
CA ILE A 71 0.84 15.28 3.92
C ILE A 71 2.31 15.75 3.95
N SER A 72 3.26 14.84 4.16
CA SER A 72 4.67 15.23 4.35
C SER A 72 5.38 15.62 3.06
N ILE A 73 5.19 14.84 1.99
CA ILE A 73 5.96 15.00 0.75
C ILE A 73 5.22 15.86 -0.27
N TYR A 74 3.92 15.59 -0.49
CA TYR A 74 3.16 16.29 -1.53
C TYR A 74 2.59 17.64 -1.07
N TRP A 75 2.23 17.77 0.21
CA TRP A 75 1.67 19.02 0.73
C TRP A 75 2.73 19.90 1.40
N TRP A 76 3.44 19.38 2.41
CA TRP A 76 4.41 20.20 3.16
C TRP A 76 5.75 20.39 2.44
N GLY A 77 6.28 19.34 1.80
CA GLY A 77 7.55 19.36 1.09
C GLY A 77 7.48 19.75 -0.40
N GLY A 78 6.28 20.02 -0.90
CA GLY A 78 6.01 20.38 -2.30
C GLY A 78 6.19 21.86 -2.60
#